data_AF-A0A2R6N0P1-F1
#
_entry.id   AF-A0A2R6N0P1-F1
#
_cell.length_a   1.000
_cell.length_b   1.000
_cell.length_c   1.000
_cell.angle_alpha   90.00
_cell.angle_beta   90.00
_cell.angle_gamma   90.00
#
_symmetry.space_group_name_H-M   'P 1'
#
loop_
_entity.id
_entity.type
_entity.pdbx_description
1 polymer ?
#
loop_
_entity_poly.entity_id
_entity_poly.type
_entity_poly.pdbx_seq_one_letter_code
_entity_poly.pdbx_strand_id
1 'polypeptide(L)'
;MLAAAERDELGEARSTINDLLYDEGFEGDELLAAVLRVARRRYTDDRLLALYERAGEVDLAMTEGTADRVHLLDLVGVLAAD
;
A
#
# COMPACT_ATOMS: atom_id res chain seq x y z
N MET A 1 -0.54 8.29 3.02
CA MET A 1 -0.03 7.21 2.14
C MET A 1 -0.47 7.32 0.68
N LEU A 2 -1.70 7.00 0.25
CA LEU A 2 -2.04 6.91 -1.20
C LEU A 2 -1.84 8.22 -1.95
N ALA A 3 -2.32 9.34 -1.38
CA ALA A 3 -2.15 10.66 -1.98
C ALA A 3 -0.68 11.12 -2.03
N ALA A 4 0.16 10.65 -1.09
CA ALA A 4 1.59 10.93 -1.12
C ALA A 4 2.27 10.14 -2.23
N ALA A 5 1.93 8.85 -2.39
CA ALA A 5 2.46 8.02 -3.46
C ALA A 5 2.12 8.56 -4.86
N GLU A 6 0.90 9.06 -5.06
CA GLU A 6 0.52 9.74 -6.32
C GLU A 6 1.36 10.98 -6.65
N ARG A 7 1.94 11.62 -5.63
CA ARG A 7 2.83 12.78 -5.77
C ARG A 7 4.30 12.39 -5.79
N ASP A 8 4.61 11.10 -5.92
CA ASP A 8 5.96 10.52 -5.82
C ASP A 8 6.65 10.80 -4.46
N GLU A 9 5.87 11.05 -3.41
CA GLU A 9 6.37 11.31 -2.06
C GLU A 9 6.42 10.00 -1.24
N LEU A 10 7.19 9.01 -1.72
CA LEU A 10 7.28 7.69 -1.08
C LEU A 10 7.82 7.74 0.36
N GLY A 11 8.58 8.78 0.72
CA GLY A 11 9.00 9.02 2.09
C GLY A 11 7.82 9.29 3.05
N GLU A 12 6.88 10.15 2.63
CA GLU A 12 5.67 10.44 3.40
C GLU A 12 4.73 9.22 3.41
N ALA A 13 4.60 8.51 2.28
CA ALA A 13 3.84 7.28 2.23
C ALA A 13 4.38 6.22 3.19
N ARG A 14 5.70 6.03 3.21
CA ARG A 14 6.40 5.14 4.15
C ARG A 14 6.17 5.54 5.60
N SER A 15 6.23 6.84 5.93
CA SER A 15 5.96 7.31 7.29
C SER A 15 4.53 6.94 7.70
N THR A 16 3.54 7.21 6.87
CA THR A 16 2.15 6.81 7.18
C THR A 16 2.03 5.30 7.41
N ILE A 17 2.69 4.47 6.60
CA ILE A 17 2.65 3.01 6.75
C ILE A 17 3.31 2.59 8.07
N ASN A 18 4.44 3.18 8.43
CA ASN A 18 5.10 2.93 9.72
C ASN A 18 4.17 3.23 10.89
N ASP A 19 3.58 4.43 10.88
CA ASP A 19 2.73 4.89 11.98
C ASP A 19 1.53 3.93 12.13
N LEU A 20 0.91 3.52 11.02
CA LEU A 20 -0.19 2.56 11.06
C LEU A 20 0.22 1.18 11.58
N LEU A 21 1.36 0.64 11.15
CA LEU A 21 1.82 -0.69 11.59
C LEU A 21 2.30 -0.71 13.03
N TYR A 22 3.06 0.31 13.46
CA TYR A 22 3.80 0.25 14.72
C TYR A 22 3.19 1.12 15.82
N ASP A 23 2.66 2.29 15.48
CA ASP A 23 2.10 3.22 16.47
C ASP A 23 0.61 2.95 16.68
N GLU A 24 -0.14 2.68 15.61
CA GLU A 24 -1.56 2.34 15.67
C GLU A 24 -1.82 0.83 15.77
N GLY A 25 -0.81 0.00 15.51
CA GLY A 25 -0.85 -1.45 15.73
C GLY A 25 -1.70 -2.23 14.74
N PHE A 26 -1.84 -1.74 13.51
CA PHE A 26 -2.45 -2.52 12.42
C PHE A 26 -1.56 -3.72 12.06
N GLU A 27 -2.20 -4.87 11.87
CA GLU A 27 -1.56 -6.00 11.20
C GLU A 27 -1.43 -5.71 9.68
N GLY A 28 -0.42 -6.30 9.04
CA GLY A 28 -0.12 -6.02 7.64
C GLY A 28 -1.27 -6.36 6.68
N ASP A 29 -1.93 -7.50 6.88
CA ASP A 29 -3.07 -7.96 6.08
C ASP A 29 -4.32 -7.07 6.27
N GLU A 30 -4.55 -6.63 7.51
CA GLU A 30 -5.60 -5.65 7.83
C GLU A 30 -5.33 -4.33 7.09
N LEU A 31 -4.08 -3.85 7.13
CA LEU A 31 -3.69 -2.61 6.46
C LEU A 31 -3.80 -2.74 4.94
N LEU A 32 -3.39 -3.86 4.34
CA LEU A 32 -3.57 -4.14 2.92
C LEU A 32 -5.05 -4.06 2.51
N ALA A 33 -5.93 -4.74 3.25
CA ALA A 33 -7.36 -4.73 2.99
C ALA A 33 -7.97 -3.32 3.15
N ALA A 34 -7.50 -2.54 4.13
CA ALA A 34 -7.93 -1.16 4.34
C ALA A 34 -7.49 -0.25 3.17
N VAL A 35 -6.25 -0.39 2.69
CA VAL A 35 -5.73 0.35 1.54
C VAL A 35 -6.56 0.09 0.28
N LEU A 36 -6.82 -1.17 -0.05
CA LEU A 36 -7.63 -1.53 -1.23
C LEU A 36 -9.08 -1.02 -1.11
N ARG A 37 -9.65 -1.02 0.09
CA ARG A 37 -10.99 -0.47 0.37
C ARG A 37 -11.05 1.03 0.10
N VAL A 38 -10.03 1.78 0.50
CA VAL A 38 -9.92 3.22 0.24
C VAL A 38 -9.66 3.47 -1.24
N ALA A 39 -8.75 2.71 -1.86
CA ALA A 39 -8.40 2.82 -3.28
C ALA A 39 -9.62 2.66 -4.19
N ARG A 40 -10.46 1.64 -3.96
CA ARG A 40 -11.70 1.41 -4.72
C ARG A 40 -12.69 2.59 -4.67
N ARG A 41 -12.64 3.41 -3.63
CA ARG A 41 -13.48 4.62 -3.52
C ARG A 41 -12.85 5.84 -4.17
N ARG A 42 -11.53 5.84 -4.34
CA ARG A 42 -10.74 6.96 -4.84
C ARG A 42 -10.47 6.88 -6.35
N TYR A 43 -10.23 5.67 -6.85
CA TYR A 43 -9.80 5.42 -8.23
C TYR A 43 -10.85 4.63 -8.99
N THR A 44 -10.96 4.91 -10.29
CA THR A 44 -11.83 4.19 -11.23
C THR A 44 -11.11 3.92 -12.56
N ASP A 45 -9.79 4.09 -12.59
CA ASP A 45 -8.92 3.99 -13.76
C ASP A 45 -7.82 2.93 -13.55
N ASP A 46 -6.81 2.93 -14.43
CA ASP A 46 -5.73 1.94 -14.45
C ASP A 46 -4.94 1.88 -13.13
N ARG A 47 -4.94 2.95 -12.34
CA ARG A 47 -4.33 2.93 -10.99
C ARG A 47 -5.01 1.93 -10.08
N LEU A 48 -6.34 1.78 -10.19
CA LEU A 48 -7.07 0.79 -9.42
C LEU A 48 -6.69 -0.62 -9.85
N LEU A 49 -6.55 -0.87 -11.16
CA LEU A 49 -6.09 -2.16 -11.67
C LEU A 49 -4.68 -2.49 -11.17
N ALA A 50 -3.74 -1.55 -11.32
CA ALA A 50 -2.35 -1.74 -10.90
C ALA A 50 -2.23 -2.08 -9.40
N LEU A 51 -3.04 -1.42 -8.54
CA LEU A 51 -3.09 -1.74 -7.11
C LEU A 51 -3.62 -3.16 -6.84
N TYR A 52 -4.68 -3.58 -7.53
CA TYR A 52 -5.24 -4.93 -7.32
C TYR A 52 -4.33 -6.04 -7.87
N GLU A 53 -3.67 -5.81 -8.99
CA GLU A 53 -2.66 -6.73 -9.53
C GLU A 53 -1.50 -6.88 -8.55
N ARG A 54 -0.94 -5.76 -8.08
CA ARG A 54 0.18 -5.80 -7.14
C ARG A 54 -0.19 -6.37 -5.77
N ALA A 55 -1.43 -6.16 -5.32
CA ALA A 55 -1.91 -6.69 -4.05
C ALA A 55 -1.83 -8.22 -3.95
N GLY A 56 -2.05 -8.95 -5.05
CA GLY A 56 -1.96 -10.41 -5.04
C GLY A 56 -0.53 -10.91 -4.76
N GLU A 57 0.47 -10.22 -5.33
CA GLU A 57 1.88 -10.55 -5.10
C GLU A 57 2.35 -10.14 -3.70
N VAL A 58 1.87 -8.99 -3.22
CA VAL A 58 2.14 -8.44 -1.88
C VAL A 58 1.56 -9.33 -0.78
N ASP A 59 0.32 -9.78 -0.90
CA ASP A 59 -0.35 -10.69 0.05
C ASP A 59 0.41 -12.01 0.23
N LEU A 60 0.86 -12.59 -0.89
CA LEU A 60 1.68 -13.80 -0.88
C LEU A 60 3.03 -13.55 -0.20
N ALA A 61 3.72 -12.47 -0.55
CA ALA A 61 5.03 -12.16 0.00
C ALA A 61 4.97 -11.91 1.52
N MET A 62 3.96 -11.18 1.99
CA MET A 62 3.74 -10.92 3.41
C MET A 62 3.51 -12.23 4.19
N THR A 63 2.75 -13.17 3.62
CA THR A 63 2.52 -14.49 4.23
C THR A 63 3.80 -15.32 4.36
N GLU A 64 4.79 -15.11 3.49
CA GLU A 64 6.10 -15.78 3.54
C GLU A 64 7.07 -15.16 4.59
N GLY A 65 6.61 -14.18 5.38
CA GLY A 65 7.33 -13.65 6.54
C GLY A 65 8.33 -12.53 6.22
N THR A 66 8.15 -11.85 5.09
CA THR A 66 8.95 -10.69 4.71
C THR A 66 8.30 -9.40 5.23
N ALA A 67 9.10 -8.36 5.51
CA ALA A 67 8.64 -7.21 6.28
C ALA A 67 7.46 -6.45 5.61
N ASP A 68 6.26 -6.54 6.20
CA ASP A 68 5.00 -5.95 5.71
C ASP A 68 5.13 -4.53 5.18
N ARG A 69 5.84 -3.67 5.92
CA ARG A 69 6.10 -2.29 5.51
C ARG A 69 6.70 -2.19 4.10
N VAL A 70 7.65 -3.05 3.77
CA VAL A 70 8.34 -3.00 2.46
C VAL A 70 7.34 -3.34 1.36
N HIS A 71 6.51 -4.35 1.57
CA HIS A 71 5.52 -4.78 0.59
C HIS A 71 4.35 -3.81 0.45
N LEU A 72 3.92 -3.22 1.55
CA LEU A 72 2.90 -2.16 1.53
C LEU A 72 3.42 -0.87 0.87
N LEU A 73 4.71 -0.56 1.06
CA LEU A 73 5.33 0.58 0.37
C LEU A 73 5.45 0.33 -1.12
N ASP A 74 5.84 -0.88 -1.49
CA ASP A 74 5.91 -1.33 -2.87
C ASP A 74 4.51 -1.35 -3.54
N LEU A 75 3.47 -1.83 -2.84
CA LEU A 75 2.08 -1.78 -3.29
C LEU A 75 1.68 -0.36 -3.71
N VAL A 76 1.91 0.62 -2.84
CA VAL A 76 1.51 2.00 -3.13
C VAL A 76 2.45 2.69 -4.11
N GLY A 77 3.66 2.15 -4.28
CA GLY A 77 4.65 2.60 -5.26
C GLY A 77 4.15 2.53 -6.71
N VAL A 78 3.20 1.65 -7.02
CA VAL A 78 2.58 1.58 -8.36
C VAL A 78 1.80 2.85 -8.75
N LEU A 79 1.59 3.77 -7.81
CA LEU A 79 0.93 5.05 -8.03
C LEU A 79 1.89 6.21 -8.33
N ALA A 80 3.19 6.02 -8.14
CA ALA A 80 4.18 7.02 -8.52
C ALA A 80 4.13 7.17 -10.05
N ALA A 81 4.03 8.41 -10.53
CA ALA A 81 4.03 8.68 -11.97
C ALA A 81 5.41 8.38 -12.57
N ASP A 82 5.44 7.71 -13.73
CA ASP A 82 6.63 7.65 -14.60
C ASP A 82 7.07 9.05 -15.09
#